data_AF-A0AAU2PRZ7-F1
#
_entry.id   AF-A0AAU2PRZ7-F1
#
_cell.length_a   1.000
_cell.length_b   1.000
_cell.length_c   1.000
_cell.angle_alpha   90.00
_cell.angle_beta   90.00
_cell.angle_gamma   90.00
#
_symmetry.space_group_name_H-M   'P 1'
#
loop_
_entity.id
_entity.type
_entity.pdbx_description
1 polymer ?
#
loop_
_entity_poly.entity_id
_entity_poly.type
_entity_poly.pdbx_seq_one_letter_code
_entity_poly.pdbx_strand_id
1 'polypeptide(L)'
;MSAPTSDPMSGPDDDTPPEHWRYARHLESLAAAPGGSGEAEVVADVLCDPDRVMAESAVVTHLDRRAVQLLADEEFPAWARAMAEVLAGRPFPERRLREWNLLKTVTRGEPWAADELTAASDWCQRTAVRLLTSYEALSLLATDARTRRVRNAATERLRRLPEA
;
A
#
# COMPACT_ATOMS: atom_id res chain seq x y z
N MET A 1 -30.28 -16.07 57.25
CA MET A 1 -30.87 -15.62 55.96
C MET A 1 -30.87 -14.11 55.94
N SER A 2 -30.04 -13.51 55.08
CA SER A 2 -30.28 -12.24 54.37
C SER A 2 -29.03 -11.95 53.52
N ALA A 3 -29.27 -11.74 52.24
CA ALA A 3 -28.31 -11.78 51.14
C ALA A 3 -27.44 -10.51 51.05
N PRO A 4 -26.25 -10.59 50.42
CA PRO A 4 -25.48 -9.41 50.05
C PRO A 4 -26.05 -8.74 48.80
N THR A 5 -26.03 -7.42 48.81
CA THR A 5 -26.27 -6.50 47.70
C THR A 5 -25.38 -6.84 46.51
N SER A 6 -25.97 -7.16 45.37
CA SER A 6 -25.26 -7.31 44.10
C SER A 6 -24.89 -5.93 43.54
N ASP A 7 -23.60 -5.76 43.31
CA ASP A 7 -22.97 -4.72 42.50
C ASP A 7 -23.41 -4.86 41.02
N PRO A 8 -23.74 -3.79 40.28
CA PRO A 8 -24.11 -3.90 38.88
C PRO A 8 -22.87 -4.15 38.02
N MET A 9 -22.77 -5.35 37.46
CA MET A 9 -21.85 -5.67 36.37
C MET A 9 -22.21 -4.81 35.15
N SER A 10 -21.41 -3.78 34.87
CA SER A 10 -21.30 -3.17 33.54
C SER A 10 -21.02 -4.29 32.51
N GLY A 11 -22.00 -4.54 31.64
CA GLY A 11 -21.84 -5.43 30.49
C GLY A 11 -20.92 -4.80 29.42
N PRO A 12 -20.35 -5.62 28.51
CA PRO A 12 -19.42 -5.16 27.50
C PRO A 12 -20.11 -4.26 26.47
N ASP A 13 -19.43 -3.19 26.05
CA ASP A 13 -19.87 -2.30 24.96
C ASP A 13 -19.96 -3.08 23.63
N ASP A 14 -21.16 -3.55 23.29
CA ASP A 14 -21.45 -4.38 22.09
C ASP A 14 -21.88 -3.54 20.87
N ASP A 15 -21.68 -2.21 20.91
CA ASP A 15 -22.06 -1.26 19.85
C ASP A 15 -20.99 -1.09 18.75
N THR A 16 -19.87 -1.83 18.81
CA THR A 16 -18.82 -1.76 17.79
C THR A 16 -19.14 -2.69 16.62
N PRO A 17 -19.28 -2.18 15.37
CA PRO A 17 -19.52 -3.04 14.21
C PRO A 17 -18.40 -4.08 14.04
N PRO A 18 -18.71 -5.30 13.54
CA PRO A 18 -17.71 -6.33 13.34
C PRO A 18 -16.56 -5.83 12.44
N GLU A 19 -15.33 -6.26 12.76
CA GLU A 19 -14.09 -5.83 12.11
C GLU A 19 -14.18 -5.83 10.56
N HIS A 20 -14.69 -6.93 9.99
CA HIS A 20 -14.81 -7.08 8.53
C HIS A 20 -15.78 -6.09 7.88
N TRP A 21 -16.81 -5.62 8.61
CA TRP A 21 -17.73 -4.59 8.11
C TRP A 21 -17.07 -3.22 8.12
N ARG A 22 -16.31 -2.91 9.18
CA ARG A 22 -15.55 -1.65 9.27
C ARG A 22 -14.51 -1.58 8.16
N TYR A 23 -13.77 -2.66 7.94
CA TYR A 23 -12.81 -2.75 6.85
C TYR A 23 -13.47 -2.53 5.48
N ALA A 24 -14.60 -3.20 5.20
CA ALA A 24 -15.32 -3.03 3.94
C ALA A 24 -15.82 -1.59 3.74
N ARG A 25 -16.38 -0.98 4.81
CA ARG A 25 -16.82 0.42 4.79
C ARG A 25 -15.68 1.40 4.50
N HIS A 26 -14.51 1.17 5.09
CA HIS A 26 -13.33 1.99 4.83
C HIS A 26 -12.92 1.90 3.36
N LEU A 27 -12.91 0.68 2.79
CA LEU A 27 -12.61 0.51 1.36
C LEU A 27 -13.65 1.19 0.45
N GLU A 28 -14.93 1.13 0.80
CA GLU A 28 -15.99 1.81 0.04
C GLU A 28 -15.83 3.33 0.09
N SER A 29 -15.55 3.88 1.29
CA SER A 29 -15.35 5.32 1.49
C SER A 29 -14.13 5.82 0.73
N LEU A 30 -13.01 5.09 0.79
CA LEU A 30 -11.79 5.39 0.05
C LEU A 30 -11.99 5.31 -1.47
N ALA A 31 -12.74 4.32 -1.96
CA ALA A 31 -13.04 4.18 -3.38
C ALA A 31 -13.97 5.28 -3.91
N ALA A 32 -14.84 5.85 -3.05
CA ALA A 32 -15.72 6.95 -3.38
C ALA A 32 -15.07 8.33 -3.18
N ALA A 33 -13.84 8.39 -2.66
CA ALA A 33 -13.19 9.64 -2.32
C ALA A 33 -12.95 10.51 -3.58
N PRO A 34 -13.22 11.82 -3.50
CA PRO A 34 -12.92 12.72 -4.62
C PRO A 34 -11.40 12.83 -4.80
N GLY A 35 -10.92 12.88 -6.04
CA GLY A 35 -9.47 13.00 -6.31
C GLY A 35 -8.84 14.27 -5.72
N GLY A 36 -7.51 14.27 -5.60
CA GLY A 36 -6.77 15.42 -5.07
C GLY A 36 -6.85 15.53 -3.55
N SER A 37 -7.11 16.72 -3.01
CA SER A 37 -7.07 16.97 -1.55
C SER A 37 -8.16 16.21 -0.78
N GLY A 38 -9.35 16.04 -1.36
CA GLY A 38 -10.42 15.32 -0.70
C GLY A 38 -10.12 13.81 -0.53
N GLU A 39 -9.27 13.24 -1.37
CA GLU A 39 -8.80 11.86 -1.20
C GLU A 39 -7.93 11.75 0.06
N ALA A 40 -7.08 12.73 0.30
CA ALA A 40 -6.20 12.79 1.48
C ALA A 40 -7.00 12.97 2.77
N GLU A 41 -8.07 13.79 2.74
CA GLU A 41 -8.98 13.97 3.88
C GLU A 41 -9.67 12.65 4.25
N VAL A 42 -10.21 11.90 3.28
CA VAL A 42 -10.83 10.59 3.54
C VAL A 42 -9.80 9.59 4.08
N VAL A 43 -8.57 9.60 3.56
CA VAL A 43 -7.48 8.77 4.11
C VAL A 43 -7.19 9.14 5.57
N ALA A 44 -7.12 10.43 5.90
CA ALA A 44 -6.89 10.89 7.27
C ALA A 44 -8.02 10.44 8.22
N ASP A 45 -9.27 10.50 7.77
CA ASP A 45 -10.44 10.05 8.53
C ASP A 45 -10.38 8.54 8.82
N VAL A 46 -10.08 7.71 7.82
CA VAL A 46 -9.92 6.25 8.00
C VAL A 46 -8.80 5.95 9.01
N LEU A 47 -7.72 6.71 8.95
CA LEU A 47 -6.57 6.56 9.84
C LEU A 47 -6.83 6.96 11.30
N CYS A 48 -7.97 7.59 11.59
CA CYS A 48 -8.45 7.85 12.94
C CYS A 48 -9.20 6.66 13.57
N ASP A 49 -9.44 5.56 12.82
CA ASP A 49 -10.08 4.37 13.38
C ASP A 49 -9.23 3.78 14.54
N PRO A 50 -9.87 3.37 15.66
CA PRO A 50 -9.16 2.82 16.81
C PRO A 50 -8.39 1.52 16.50
N ASP A 51 -8.83 0.75 15.51
CA ASP A 51 -8.09 -0.39 14.99
C ASP A 51 -7.06 0.06 13.96
N ARG A 52 -5.88 0.42 14.47
CA ARG A 52 -4.76 0.91 13.65
C ARG A 52 -4.35 -0.08 12.56
N VAL A 53 -4.36 -1.37 12.84
CA VAL A 53 -3.89 -2.39 11.87
C VAL A 53 -4.89 -2.51 10.72
N MET A 54 -6.18 -2.54 11.02
CA MET A 54 -7.24 -2.52 10.01
C MET A 54 -7.18 -1.25 9.17
N ALA A 55 -7.09 -0.08 9.81
CA ALA A 55 -7.04 1.21 9.14
C ALA A 55 -5.87 1.32 8.17
N GLU A 56 -4.66 1.00 8.63
CA GLU A 56 -3.46 1.01 7.79
C GLU A 56 -3.56 0.01 6.64
N SER A 57 -4.19 -1.16 6.86
CA SER A 57 -4.40 -2.17 5.81
C SER A 57 -5.40 -1.71 4.75
N ALA A 58 -6.49 -1.04 5.15
CA ALA A 58 -7.48 -0.47 4.23
C ALA A 58 -6.84 0.63 3.37
N VAL A 59 -6.06 1.53 4.01
CA VAL A 59 -5.34 2.59 3.32
C VAL A 59 -4.30 2.03 2.35
N VAL A 60 -3.49 1.03 2.74
CA VAL A 60 -2.54 0.38 1.83
C VAL A 60 -3.25 -0.27 0.64
N THR A 61 -4.40 -0.91 0.87
CA THR A 61 -5.21 -1.49 -0.21
C THR A 61 -5.69 -0.42 -1.19
N HIS A 62 -6.10 0.74 -0.67
CA HIS A 62 -6.46 1.90 -1.48
C HIS A 62 -5.27 2.46 -2.26
N LEU A 63 -4.12 2.70 -1.60
CA LEU A 63 -2.88 3.16 -2.24
C LEU A 63 -2.47 2.23 -3.39
N ASP A 64 -2.51 0.92 -3.16
CA ASP A 64 -2.18 -0.09 -4.18
C ASP A 64 -3.10 0.01 -5.41
N ARG A 65 -4.39 0.26 -5.21
CA ARG A 65 -5.36 0.40 -6.31
C ARG A 65 -5.16 1.72 -7.06
N ARG A 66 -5.02 2.82 -6.32
CA ARG A 66 -4.90 4.16 -6.89
C ARG A 66 -3.57 4.35 -7.62
N ALA A 67 -2.48 3.89 -7.04
CA ALA A 67 -1.16 3.98 -7.66
C ALA A 67 -1.08 3.23 -9.00
N VAL A 68 -1.73 2.07 -9.13
CA VAL A 68 -1.82 1.35 -10.41
C VAL A 68 -2.50 2.19 -11.49
N GLN A 69 -3.59 2.89 -11.15
CA GLN A 69 -4.31 3.75 -12.09
C GLN A 69 -3.46 4.97 -12.50
N LEU A 70 -2.72 5.54 -11.56
CA LEU A 70 -1.93 6.75 -11.77
C LEU A 70 -0.50 6.48 -12.28
N LEU A 71 -0.06 5.22 -12.39
CA LEU A 71 1.33 4.90 -12.67
C LEU A 71 1.80 5.47 -14.03
N ALA A 72 0.91 5.57 -15.01
CA ALA A 72 1.20 6.21 -16.30
C ALA A 72 0.88 7.72 -16.32
N ASP A 73 0.19 8.23 -15.30
CA ASP A 73 -0.37 9.59 -15.27
C ASP A 73 0.62 10.62 -14.68
N GLU A 74 0.57 11.85 -15.15
CA GLU A 74 1.38 12.95 -14.60
C GLU A 74 0.87 13.44 -13.24
N GLU A 75 -0.36 13.08 -12.86
CA GLU A 75 -0.93 13.42 -11.55
C GLU A 75 -0.28 12.67 -10.38
N PHE A 76 0.40 11.54 -10.64
CA PHE A 76 0.96 10.67 -9.61
C PHE A 76 1.84 11.40 -8.58
N PRO A 77 2.80 12.28 -8.95
CA PRO A 77 3.67 12.94 -7.96
C PRO A 77 2.89 13.88 -7.03
N ALA A 78 1.88 14.59 -7.55
CA ALA A 78 1.04 15.46 -6.74
C ALA A 78 0.20 14.66 -5.75
N TRP A 79 -0.41 13.56 -6.22
CA TRP A 79 -1.14 12.61 -5.38
C TRP A 79 -0.23 12.00 -4.31
N ALA A 80 0.96 11.51 -4.69
CA ALA A 80 1.90 10.90 -3.76
C ALA A 80 2.36 11.87 -2.67
N ARG A 81 2.55 13.16 -3.01
CA ARG A 81 2.87 14.19 -2.03
C ARG A 81 1.74 14.41 -1.01
N ALA A 82 0.50 14.53 -1.48
CA ALA A 82 -0.66 14.67 -0.59
C ALA A 82 -0.82 13.45 0.34
N MET A 83 -0.61 12.25 -0.20
CA MET A 83 -0.60 11.03 0.62
C MET A 83 0.54 11.04 1.64
N ALA A 84 1.75 11.44 1.27
CA ALA A 84 2.88 11.46 2.20
C ALA A 84 2.63 12.32 3.45
N GLU A 85 1.91 13.45 3.29
CA GLU A 85 1.55 14.34 4.40
C GLU A 85 0.61 13.65 5.40
N VAL A 86 -0.41 12.94 4.93
CA VAL A 86 -1.39 12.26 5.81
C VAL A 86 -0.89 10.93 6.38
N LEU A 87 0.06 10.27 5.70
CA LEU A 87 0.65 9.01 6.15
C LEU A 87 1.79 9.18 7.16
N ALA A 88 2.22 10.42 7.42
CA ALA A 88 3.35 10.70 8.29
C ALA A 88 3.21 10.04 9.69
N GLY A 89 4.26 9.34 10.12
CA GLY A 89 4.29 8.59 11.38
C GLY A 89 3.68 7.19 11.30
N ARG A 90 3.32 6.70 10.09
CA ARG A 90 2.72 5.38 9.86
C ARG A 90 3.64 4.52 9.00
N PRO A 91 4.55 3.73 9.61
CA PRO A 91 5.66 3.11 8.89
C PRO A 91 5.23 2.19 7.74
N PHE A 92 4.12 1.47 7.90
CA PHE A 92 3.65 0.53 6.89
C PHE A 92 3.06 1.23 5.65
N PRO A 93 2.05 2.11 5.75
CA PRO A 93 1.59 2.92 4.63
C PRO A 93 2.67 3.79 4.00
N GLU A 94 3.53 4.43 4.81
CA GLU A 94 4.63 5.23 4.27
C GLU A 94 5.61 4.40 3.42
N ARG A 95 6.01 3.22 3.92
CA ARG A 95 6.89 2.33 3.14
C ARG A 95 6.21 1.95 1.83
N ARG A 96 4.91 1.65 1.87
CA ARG A 96 4.17 1.32 0.65
C ARG A 96 4.17 2.47 -0.35
N LEU A 97 3.93 3.70 0.10
CA LEU A 97 3.97 4.87 -0.78
C LEU A 97 5.37 5.08 -1.37
N ARG A 98 6.44 4.92 -0.58
CA ARG A 98 7.83 4.97 -1.07
C ARG A 98 8.11 3.91 -2.13
N GLU A 99 7.64 2.69 -1.93
CA GLU A 99 7.75 1.61 -2.92
C GLU A 99 7.02 1.96 -4.23
N TRP A 100 5.83 2.57 -4.17
CA TRP A 100 5.14 3.06 -5.36
C TRP A 100 5.89 4.20 -6.08
N ASN A 101 6.50 5.14 -5.35
CA ASN A 101 7.35 6.18 -5.93
C ASN A 101 8.56 5.58 -6.66
N LEU A 102 9.21 4.57 -6.09
CA LEU A 102 10.29 3.85 -6.76
C LEU A 102 9.81 3.21 -8.07
N LEU A 103 8.66 2.51 -8.04
CA LEU A 103 8.08 1.91 -9.24
C LEU A 103 7.77 2.96 -10.32
N LYS A 104 7.23 4.11 -9.94
CA LYS A 104 6.99 5.24 -10.86
C LYS A 104 8.28 5.73 -11.51
N THR A 105 9.33 5.93 -10.71
CA THR A 105 10.66 6.38 -11.18
C THR A 105 11.20 5.42 -12.24
N VAL A 106 11.19 4.11 -11.96
CA VAL A 106 11.65 3.10 -12.93
C VAL A 106 10.75 3.07 -14.18
N THR A 107 9.43 3.19 -14.02
CA THR A 107 8.50 3.24 -15.16
C THR A 107 8.76 4.43 -16.08
N ARG A 108 9.17 5.59 -15.54
CA ARG A 108 9.53 6.77 -16.35
C ARG A 108 10.92 6.68 -16.98
N GLY A 109 11.71 5.67 -16.64
CA GLY A 109 13.12 5.59 -17.05
C GLY A 109 13.98 6.66 -16.39
N GLU A 110 13.52 7.22 -15.27
CA GLU A 110 14.29 8.17 -14.45
C GLU A 110 15.37 7.39 -13.68
N PRO A 111 16.48 8.03 -13.27
CA PRO A 111 17.52 7.36 -12.48
C PRO A 111 16.97 6.86 -11.13
N TRP A 112 17.31 5.63 -10.79
CA TRP A 112 16.94 4.96 -9.53
C TRP A 112 18.14 4.17 -9.00
N ALA A 113 18.17 3.92 -7.70
CA ALA A 113 19.29 3.21 -7.08
C ALA A 113 19.01 1.69 -6.97
N ALA A 114 19.99 0.87 -7.36
CA ALA A 114 19.83 -0.58 -7.39
C ALA A 114 19.57 -1.20 -6.00
N ASP A 115 20.17 -0.61 -4.97
CA ASP A 115 19.97 -0.98 -3.57
C ASP A 115 18.55 -0.68 -3.10
N GLU A 116 17.92 0.40 -3.54
CA GLU A 116 16.51 0.70 -3.23
C GLU A 116 15.58 -0.42 -3.72
N LEU A 117 15.78 -0.92 -4.95
CA LEU A 117 14.95 -1.99 -5.50
C LEU A 117 15.24 -3.36 -4.87
N THR A 118 16.49 -3.67 -4.57
CA THR A 118 16.89 -4.96 -3.97
C THR A 118 16.58 -5.04 -2.47
N ALA A 119 16.58 -3.91 -1.77
CA ALA A 119 16.16 -3.81 -0.37
C ALA A 119 14.64 -3.67 -0.18
N ALA A 120 13.90 -3.26 -1.22
CA ALA A 120 12.44 -3.13 -1.17
C ALA A 120 11.73 -4.43 -0.80
N SER A 121 10.49 -4.33 -0.30
CA SER A 121 9.78 -5.52 0.19
C SER A 121 9.49 -6.55 -0.90
N ASP A 122 9.23 -7.79 -0.47
CA ASP A 122 8.79 -8.88 -1.34
C ASP A 122 7.50 -8.53 -2.11
N TRP A 123 6.64 -7.67 -1.57
CA TRP A 123 5.51 -7.13 -2.31
C TRP A 123 6.00 -6.22 -3.45
N CYS A 124 6.89 -5.25 -3.16
CA CYS A 124 7.37 -4.30 -4.15
C CYS A 124 8.10 -4.99 -5.29
N GLN A 125 9.01 -5.92 -4.98
CA GLN A 125 9.76 -6.65 -6.00
C GLN A 125 8.84 -7.53 -6.86
N ARG A 126 7.81 -8.16 -6.29
CA ARG A 126 6.79 -8.87 -7.10
C ARG A 126 5.98 -7.91 -7.96
N THR A 127 5.63 -6.74 -7.45
CA THR A 127 4.93 -5.70 -8.23
C THR A 127 5.80 -5.18 -9.37
N ALA A 128 7.09 -4.92 -9.11
CA ALA A 128 8.09 -4.55 -10.11
C ALA A 128 8.15 -5.57 -11.25
N VAL A 129 8.28 -6.86 -10.92
CA VAL A 129 8.26 -7.96 -11.90
C VAL A 129 6.94 -8.03 -12.66
N ARG A 130 5.80 -7.55 -12.14
CA ARG A 130 4.53 -7.56 -12.88
C ARG A 130 4.33 -6.35 -13.78
N LEU A 131 4.77 -5.18 -13.35
CA LEU A 131 4.43 -3.91 -13.99
C LEU A 131 5.55 -3.40 -14.90
N LEU A 132 6.81 -3.58 -14.52
CA LEU A 132 7.92 -2.94 -15.22
C LEU A 132 8.27 -3.65 -16.53
N THR A 133 8.68 -2.86 -17.51
CA THR A 133 9.26 -3.31 -18.78
C THR A 133 10.75 -2.99 -18.88
N SER A 134 11.33 -2.31 -17.87
CA SER A 134 12.76 -2.01 -17.81
C SER A 134 13.58 -3.30 -17.75
N TYR A 135 14.40 -3.51 -18.78
CA TYR A 135 15.32 -4.66 -18.84
C TYR A 135 16.34 -4.63 -17.71
N GLU A 136 16.85 -3.44 -17.37
CA GLU A 136 17.79 -3.23 -16.26
C GLU A 136 17.19 -3.68 -14.93
N ALA A 137 15.99 -3.19 -14.60
CA ALA A 137 15.32 -3.53 -13.34
C ALA A 137 14.99 -5.03 -13.25
N LEU A 138 14.56 -5.65 -14.35
CA LEU A 138 14.26 -7.08 -14.38
C LEU A 138 15.53 -7.94 -14.31
N SER A 139 16.63 -7.51 -14.92
CA SER A 139 17.93 -8.18 -14.84
C SER A 139 18.48 -8.14 -13.42
N LEU A 140 18.38 -6.99 -12.76
CA LEU A 140 18.74 -6.85 -11.35
C LEU A 140 17.90 -7.79 -10.47
N LEU A 141 16.57 -7.79 -10.65
CA LEU A 141 15.68 -8.65 -9.87
C LEU A 141 15.87 -10.14 -10.17
N ALA A 142 16.31 -10.53 -11.36
CA ALA A 142 16.62 -11.92 -11.67
C ALA A 142 17.83 -12.44 -10.88
N THR A 143 18.78 -11.57 -10.59
CA THR A 143 20.03 -11.91 -9.89
C THR A 143 19.89 -11.74 -8.38
N ASP A 144 19.41 -10.57 -7.94
CA ASP A 144 19.60 -10.07 -6.57
C ASP A 144 18.28 -9.89 -5.79
N ALA A 145 17.13 -10.29 -6.35
CA ALA A 145 15.88 -10.20 -5.60
C ALA A 145 15.89 -11.09 -4.34
N ARG A 146 15.19 -10.60 -3.31
CA ARG A 146 15.18 -11.15 -1.95
C ARG A 146 14.74 -12.60 -1.88
N THR A 147 13.85 -13.00 -2.79
CA THR A 147 13.30 -14.37 -2.82
C THR A 147 13.59 -15.05 -4.13
N ARG A 148 13.83 -16.37 -4.06
CA ARG A 148 13.96 -17.22 -5.25
C ARG A 148 12.76 -17.12 -6.19
N ARG A 149 11.55 -16.93 -5.63
CA ARG A 149 10.32 -16.80 -6.42
C ARG A 149 10.34 -15.54 -7.29
N VAL A 150 10.79 -14.41 -6.74
CA VAL A 150 10.91 -13.17 -7.51
C VAL A 150 11.99 -13.30 -8.57
N ARG A 151 13.17 -13.84 -8.22
CA ARG A 151 14.26 -14.08 -9.18
C ARG A 151 13.80 -14.87 -10.39
N ASN A 152 13.16 -16.03 -10.15
CA ASN A 152 12.65 -16.87 -11.22
C ASN A 152 11.59 -16.17 -12.08
N ALA A 153 10.69 -15.39 -11.47
CA ALA A 153 9.66 -14.65 -12.20
C ALA A 153 10.26 -13.53 -13.07
N ALA A 154 11.32 -12.86 -12.58
CA ALA A 154 12.05 -11.86 -13.35
C ALA A 154 12.79 -12.49 -14.53
N THR A 155 13.49 -13.62 -14.33
CA THR A 155 14.13 -14.38 -15.42
C THR A 155 13.13 -14.77 -16.50
N GLU A 156 11.96 -15.26 -16.10
CA GLU A 156 10.92 -15.65 -17.05
C GLU A 156 10.36 -14.45 -17.82
N ARG A 157 10.24 -13.29 -17.17
CA ARG A 157 9.80 -12.06 -17.84
C ARG A 157 10.83 -11.55 -18.86
N LEU A 158 12.12 -11.60 -18.53
CA LEU A 158 13.20 -11.23 -19.47
C LEU A 158 13.16 -12.07 -20.75
N ARG A 159 12.89 -13.38 -20.64
CA ARG A 159 12.78 -14.27 -21.81
C ARG A 159 11.60 -13.92 -22.72
N ARG A 160 10.58 -13.24 -22.20
CA ARG A 160 9.37 -12.85 -22.93
C ARG A 160 9.42 -11.43 -23.46
N LEU A 161 10.34 -10.61 -22.97
CA LEU A 161 10.53 -9.27 -23.50
C LEU A 161 11.19 -9.40 -24.88
N PRO A 162 10.62 -8.79 -25.93
CA PRO A 162 11.30 -8.73 -27.22
C PRO A 162 12.63 -7.99 -27.03
N GLU A 163 13.71 -8.51 -27.64
CA GLU A 163 14.98 -7.79 -27.73
C GLU A 163 14.70 -6.43 -28.40
N ALA A 164 15.06 -5.35 -27.71
CA ALA A 164 14.86 -3.97 -28.17
C ALA A 164 15.80 -3.62 -29.34
#